data_AF-A0A660UL03-F1
#
_entry.id   AF-A0A660UL03-F1
#
_cell.length_a   1.000
_cell.length_b   1.000
_cell.length_c   1.000
_cell.angle_alpha   90.00
_cell.angle_beta   90.00
_cell.angle_gamma   90.00
#
_symmetry.space_group_name_H-M   'P 1'
#
loop_
_entity.id
_entity.type
_entity.pdbx_description
1 polymer ?
#
loop_
_entity_poly.entity_id
_entity_poly.type
_entity_poly.pdbx_seq_one_letter_code
_entity_poly.pdbx_strand_id
1 'polypeptide(L)'
;MDTFLLMLAVLTLIAAGAVFLTTGGARIINLLALVVWAVSYADNARFWKIPLRHGIALPLGAVLLIYAITNAVYQTLRNGGIDWRDTHYRLEDLKANRI
;
A
#
# COMPACT_ATOMS: atom_id res chain seq x y z
N MET A 1 5.17 -10.45 -2.74
CA MET A 1 3.94 -9.66 -2.53
C MET A 1 3.49 -9.22 -3.90
N ASP A 2 2.34 -9.73 -4.35
CA ASP A 2 1.94 -9.59 -5.74
C ASP A 2 1.67 -8.11 -6.06
N THR A 3 2.16 -7.62 -7.19
CA THR A 3 1.99 -6.24 -7.66
C THR A 3 0.52 -5.80 -7.60
N PHE A 4 -0.39 -6.74 -7.78
CA PHE A 4 -1.83 -6.58 -7.63
C PHE A 4 -2.26 -6.10 -6.24
N LEU A 5 -1.73 -6.67 -5.16
CA LEU A 5 -2.08 -6.28 -3.78
C LEU A 5 -1.57 -4.89 -3.44
N LEU A 6 -0.36 -4.56 -3.90
CA LEU A 6 0.21 -3.21 -3.75
C LEU A 6 -0.65 -2.18 -4.50
N MET A 7 -1.04 -2.50 -5.74
CA MET A 7 -1.90 -1.64 -6.55
C MET A 7 -3.26 -1.41 -5.87
N LEU A 8 -3.89 -2.47 -5.36
CA LEU A 8 -5.18 -2.38 -4.68
C LEU A 8 -5.09 -1.52 -3.42
N ALA A 9 -4.01 -1.69 -2.62
CA ALA A 9 -3.77 -0.90 -1.41
C ALA A 9 -3.60 0.60 -1.73
N VAL A 10 -2.82 0.93 -2.75
CA VAL A 10 -2.59 2.31 -3.20
C VAL A 10 -3.90 2.94 -3.70
N LEU A 11 -4.68 2.23 -4.53
CA LEU A 11 -5.94 2.74 -5.07
C LEU A 11 -6.98 2.99 -3.98
N THR A 12 -7.09 2.10 -2.98
CA THR A 12 -8.02 2.31 -1.85
C THR A 12 -7.63 3.53 -1.03
N LEU A 13 -6.33 3.75 -0.77
CA LEU A 13 -5.85 4.92 -0.03
C LEU A 13 -6.04 6.23 -0.82
N ILE A 14 -5.81 6.21 -2.13
CA ILE A 14 -6.08 7.36 -3.00
C ILE A 14 -7.57 7.69 -2.99
N ALA A 15 -8.45 6.69 -3.15
CA ALA A 15 -9.90 6.89 -3.11
C ALA A 15 -10.33 7.47 -1.75
N ALA A 16 -9.79 6.94 -0.65
CA ALA A 16 -10.07 7.45 0.70
C ALA A 16 -9.65 8.92 0.87
N GLY A 17 -8.44 9.30 0.44
CA GLY A 17 -7.99 10.69 0.48
C GLY A 17 -8.78 11.61 -0.46
N ALA A 18 -9.11 11.13 -1.66
CA ALA A 18 -9.82 11.90 -2.68
C ALA A 18 -11.23 12.30 -2.25
N VAL A 19 -11.91 11.53 -1.38
CA VAL A 19 -13.21 11.91 -0.81
C VAL A 19 -13.14 13.26 -0.06
N PHE A 20 -12.00 13.57 0.55
CA PHE A 20 -11.79 14.82 1.29
C PHE A 20 -11.24 15.96 0.42
N LEU A 21 -10.60 15.63 -0.70
CA LEU A 21 -9.95 16.59 -1.60
C LEU A 21 -10.81 16.98 -2.81
N THR A 22 -11.89 16.25 -3.08
CA THR A 22 -12.74 16.45 -4.27
C THR A 22 -14.18 16.79 -3.88
N THR A 23 -14.90 17.42 -4.81
CA THR A 23 -16.32 17.78 -4.68
C THR A 23 -17.13 17.29 -5.89
N GLY A 24 -18.46 17.32 -5.78
CA GLY A 24 -19.36 16.95 -6.89
C GLY A 24 -19.24 15.49 -7.31
N GLY A 25 -19.31 15.23 -8.63
CA GLY A 25 -19.30 13.88 -9.19
C GLY A 25 -18.06 13.07 -8.86
N ALA A 26 -16.88 13.71 -8.81
CA ALA A 26 -15.63 13.04 -8.45
C ALA A 26 -15.68 12.47 -7.01
N ARG A 27 -16.26 13.21 -6.07
CA ARG A 27 -16.42 12.74 -4.69
C ARG A 27 -17.36 11.53 -4.60
N ILE A 28 -18.43 11.54 -5.40
CA ILE A 28 -19.39 10.43 -5.47
C ILE A 28 -18.70 9.16 -5.99
N ILE A 29 -17.92 9.26 -7.06
CA ILE A 29 -17.19 8.11 -7.61
C ILE A 29 -16.22 7.51 -6.59
N ASN A 30 -15.47 8.36 -5.87
CA ASN A 30 -14.56 7.88 -4.83
C ASN A 30 -15.29 7.21 -3.66
N LEU A 31 -16.43 7.76 -3.24
CA LEU A 31 -17.29 7.12 -2.23
C LEU A 31 -17.80 5.75 -2.69
N LEU A 32 -18.27 5.64 -3.94
CA LEU A 32 -18.72 4.38 -4.51
C LEU A 32 -17.60 3.34 -4.56
N ALA A 33 -16.38 3.74 -4.90
CA ALA A 33 -15.22 2.84 -4.88
C ALA A 33 -14.95 2.29 -3.47
N LEU A 34 -15.03 3.13 -2.43
CA LEU A 34 -14.89 2.69 -1.03
C LEU A 34 -16.03 1.77 -0.59
N VAL A 35 -17.26 2.02 -1.05
CA VAL A 35 -18.41 1.14 -0.78
C VAL A 35 -18.21 -0.23 -1.43
N VAL A 36 -17.82 -0.28 -2.70
CA VAL A 36 -17.53 -1.54 -3.40
C VAL A 36 -16.44 -2.33 -2.66
N TRP A 37 -15.38 -1.65 -2.22
CA TRP A 37 -14.33 -2.27 -1.42
C TRP A 37 -14.86 -2.82 -0.08
N ALA A 38 -15.65 -2.04 0.66
CA ALA A 38 -16.20 -2.46 1.94
C ALA A 38 -17.16 -3.65 1.80
N VAL A 39 -18.00 -3.66 0.76
CA VAL A 39 -18.90 -4.78 0.46
C VAL A 39 -18.11 -6.02 0.06
N SER A 40 -17.08 -5.88 -0.77
CA SER A 40 -16.21 -6.99 -1.18
C SER A 40 -15.50 -7.60 0.02
N TYR A 41 -15.01 -6.76 0.93
CA TYR A 41 -14.42 -7.22 2.19
C TYR A 41 -15.46 -7.91 3.08
N ALA A 42 -16.66 -7.36 3.20
CA ALA A 42 -17.71 -7.94 4.04
C ALA A 42 -18.17 -9.31 3.54
N ASP A 43 -18.30 -9.47 2.22
CA ASP A 43 -18.64 -10.75 1.59
C ASP A 43 -17.53 -11.79 1.80
N ASN A 44 -16.27 -11.38 1.59
CA ASN A 44 -15.12 -12.24 1.86
C ASN A 44 -15.02 -12.63 3.35
N ALA A 45 -15.21 -11.66 4.25
CA ALA A 45 -15.20 -11.87 5.69
C ALA A 45 -16.32 -12.83 6.12
N ARG A 46 -17.50 -12.75 5.48
CA ARG A 46 -18.60 -13.70 5.69
C ARG A 46 -18.20 -15.12 5.26
N PHE A 47 -17.58 -15.26 4.08
CA PHE A 47 -17.14 -16.56 3.56
C PHE A 47 -16.08 -17.22 4.46
N TRP A 48 -15.09 -16.44 4.89
CA TRP A 48 -13.97 -16.91 5.72
C TRP A 48 -14.22 -16.83 7.24
N LYS A 49 -15.42 -16.39 7.66
CA LYS A 49 -15.80 -16.18 9.07
C LYS A 49 -14.84 -15.26 9.84
N ILE A 50 -14.28 -14.26 9.14
CA ILE A 50 -13.38 -13.26 9.72
C ILE A 50 -14.22 -12.12 10.33
N PRO A 51 -13.92 -11.63 11.54
CA PRO A 51 -14.64 -10.51 12.11
C PRO A 51 -14.43 -9.22 11.29
N LEU A 52 -15.52 -8.53 10.92
CA LEU A 52 -15.49 -7.32 10.08
C LEU A 52 -14.57 -6.21 10.58
N ARG A 53 -14.32 -6.13 11.89
CA ARG A 53 -13.38 -5.17 12.49
C ARG A 53 -11.95 -5.29 11.93
N HIS A 54 -11.55 -6.47 11.44
CA HIS A 54 -10.25 -6.66 10.78
C HIS A 54 -10.17 -5.92 9.44
N GLY A 55 -11.31 -5.45 8.90
CA GLY A 55 -11.35 -4.58 7.73
C GLY A 55 -10.62 -3.27 7.97
N ILE A 56 -10.51 -2.80 9.21
CA ILE A 56 -9.72 -1.60 9.58
C ILE A 56 -8.21 -1.88 9.53
N ALA A 57 -7.79 -3.14 9.75
CA ALA A 57 -6.38 -3.51 9.68
C ALA A 57 -5.83 -3.40 8.25
N LEU A 58 -6.68 -3.53 7.23
CA LEU A 58 -6.28 -3.40 5.83
C LEU A 58 -5.78 -1.99 5.46
N PRO A 59 -6.56 -0.89 5.63
CA PRO A 59 -6.07 0.44 5.34
C PRO A 59 -4.89 0.83 6.25
N LEU A 60 -4.88 0.41 7.52
CA LEU A 60 -3.75 0.65 8.41
C LEU A 60 -2.48 -0.06 7.92
N GLY A 61 -2.59 -1.34 7.56
CA GLY A 61 -1.50 -2.13 7.00
C GLY A 61 -1.01 -1.55 5.67
N ALA A 62 -1.91 -1.04 4.82
CA ALA A 62 -1.56 -0.37 3.59
C ALA A 62 -0.72 0.90 3.84
N VAL A 63 -1.11 1.75 4.79
CA VAL A 63 -0.34 2.95 5.16
C VAL A 63 1.04 2.56 5.70
N LEU A 64 1.11 1.58 6.61
CA LEU A 64 2.36 1.09 7.17
C LEU A 64 3.29 0.49 6.10
N LEU A 65 2.72 -0.25 5.14
CA LEU A 65 3.47 -0.83 4.03
C LEU A 65 4.04 0.25 3.11
N ILE A 66 3.23 1.24 2.73
CA ILE A 66 3.70 2.38 1.94
C ILE A 66 4.83 3.10 2.68
N TYR A 67 4.63 3.39 3.96
CA TYR A 67 5.67 4.01 4.80
C TYR A 67 6.96 3.17 4.81
N ALA A 68 6.87 1.86 5.04
CA ALA A 68 8.02 0.97 5.09
C ALA A 68 8.79 0.95 3.76
N ILE A 69 8.08 0.86 2.63
CA ILE A 69 8.68 0.88 1.29
C ILE A 69 9.32 2.24 1.03
N THR A 70 8.61 3.35 1.25
CA THR A 70 9.14 4.70 1.03
C THR A 70 10.35 4.97 1.91
N ASN A 71 10.32 4.55 3.17
CA ASN A 71 11.45 4.68 4.09
C ASN A 71 12.65 3.85 3.62
N ALA A 72 12.42 2.60 3.20
CA ALA A 72 13.49 1.74 2.67
C ALA A 72 14.12 2.34 1.40
N VAL A 73 13.30 2.83 0.46
CA VAL A 73 13.78 3.53 -0.75
C VAL A 73 14.57 4.77 -0.38
N TYR A 74 14.04 5.61 0.50
CA TYR A 74 14.72 6.83 0.95
C TYR A 74 16.08 6.53 1.57
N GLN A 75 16.15 5.57 2.50
CA GLN A 75 17.40 5.17 3.13
C GLN A 75 18.39 4.59 2.11
N THR A 76 17.93 3.76 1.18
CA THR A 76 18.77 3.19 0.12
C THR A 76 19.38 4.28 -0.76
N LEU A 77 18.58 5.27 -1.17
CA LEU A 77 19.06 6.40 -1.98
C LEU A 77 20.01 7.30 -1.20
N ARG A 78 19.69 7.59 0.07
CA ARG A 78 20.50 8.45 0.94
C ARG A 78 21.85 7.83 1.26
N ASN A 79 21.89 6.54 1.55
CA ASN A 79 23.11 5.83 1.93
C ASN A 79 23.92 5.35 0.70
N GLY A 80 23.40 5.55 -0.52
CA GLY A 80 24.05 5.10 -1.74
C GLY A 80 24.13 3.57 -1.88
N GLY A 81 23.28 2.83 -1.17
CA GLY A 81 23.37 1.38 -1.05
C GLY A 81 22.54 0.82 0.09
N ILE A 82 22.66 -0.49 0.33
CA ILE A 82 21.97 -1.21 1.41
C ILE A 82 23.00 -1.98 2.23
N ASP A 83 22.97 -1.82 3.56
CA ASP A 83 23.75 -2.66 4.46
C ASP A 83 22.97 -3.96 4.75
N TRP A 84 23.58 -5.09 4.44
CA TRP A 84 22.97 -6.40 4.66
C TRP A 84 24.02 -7.44 5.01
N ARG A 85 23.83 -8.15 6.13
CA ARG A 85 24.75 -9.19 6.62
C ARG A 85 26.22 -8.73 6.62
N ASP A 86 26.46 -7.60 7.28
CA ASP A 86 27.80 -7.02 7.44
C ASP A 86 28.50 -6.61 6.13
N THR A 87 27.76 -6.53 5.01
CA THR A 87 28.24 -6.08 3.71
C THR A 87 27.46 -4.87 3.23
N HIS A 88 28.17 -3.83 2.78
CA HIS A 88 27.54 -2.67 2.14
C HIS A 88 27.40 -2.93 0.64
N TYR A 89 26.17 -3.06 0.16
CA TYR A 89 25.86 -3.23 -1.25
C TYR A 89 25.60 -1.88 -1.91
N ARG A 90 26.54 -1.42 -2.74
CA ARG A 90 26.42 -0.13 -3.44
C ARG A 90 25.25 -0.12 -4.41
N LEU A 91 24.52 0.98 -4.44
CA LEU A 91 23.34 1.17 -5.29
C LEU A 91 23.67 1.04 -6.78
N GLU A 92 24.86 1.45 -7.21
CA GLU A 92 25.31 1.29 -8.61
C GLU A 92 25.46 -0.18 -9.02
N ASP A 93 25.94 -1.03 -8.12
CA ASP A 93 26.13 -2.46 -8.36
C ASP A 93 24.79 -3.19 -8.31
N LEU A 94 23.92 -2.81 -7.36
CA LEU A 94 22.54 -3.29 -7.30
C LEU A 94 21.77 -2.97 -8.61
N LYS A 95 21.87 -1.73 -9.10
CA LYS A 95 21.22 -1.32 -10.37
C LYS A 95 21.78 -2.04 -11.59
N ALA A 96 23.07 -2.34 -11.59
CA ALA A 96 23.73 -3.09 -12.65
C ALA A 96 23.58 -4.62 -12.51
N ASN A 97 22.88 -5.09 -11.47
CA ASN A 97 22.75 -6.50 -11.13
C ASN A 97 24.11 -7.21 -11.01
N ARG A 98 25.08 -6.56 -10.35
CA ARG A 98 26.47 -7.03 -10.13
C ARG A 98 26.72 -7.50 -8.69
N ILE A 99 25.71 -8.13 -8.10
CA ILE A 99 25.69 -8.65 -6.73
C ILE A 99 25.60 -10.17 -6.71
#